data_AF-A0A537P5Z5-F1
#
_entry.id   AF-A0A537P5Z5-F1
#
_cell.length_a   1.000
_cell.length_b   1.000
_cell.length_c   1.000
_cell.angle_alpha   90.00
_cell.angle_beta   90.00
_cell.angle_gamma   90.00
#
_symmetry.space_group_name_H-M   'P 1'
#
loop_
_entity.id
_entity.type
_entity.pdbx_description
1 polymer ?
#
loop_
_entity_poly.entity_id
_entity_poly.type
_entity_poly.pdbx_seq_one_letter_code
_entity_poly.pdbx_strand_id
1 'polypeptide(L)' 'MRKRLATDTVGLALAHDSAILHVQGTATYIDDMREPDELVHVAPGYAKEGARGKIKSLDLAAVRNYPGVIAVLTAKEV' A
#
# COMPACT_ATOMS: atom_id res chain seq x y z
N MET A 1 2.12 -27.91 38.16
CA MET A 1 0.85 -27.28 37.69
C MET A 1 1.06 -25.77 37.72
N ARG A 2 1.05 -25.07 36.56
CA ARG A 2 1.28 -23.61 36.54
C ARG A 2 0.02 -22.90 37.03
N LYS A 3 0.14 -22.09 38.09
CA LYS A 3 -0.92 -21.22 38.60
C LYS A 3 -1.22 -20.16 37.52
N ARG A 4 -2.44 -20.12 37.01
CA ARG A 4 -2.86 -19.06 36.08
C ARG A 4 -2.90 -17.75 36.86
N LEU A 5 -2.06 -16.79 36.48
CA LEU A 5 -2.10 -15.43 37.02
C LEU A 5 -3.36 -14.74 36.48
N ALA A 6 -4.15 -14.14 37.38
CA ALA A 6 -5.26 -13.29 36.97
C ALA A 6 -4.68 -11.93 36.55
N THR A 7 -5.16 -11.42 35.42
CA THR A 7 -4.76 -10.13 34.85
C THR A 7 -6.00 -9.37 34.46
N ASP A 8 -5.98 -8.05 34.63
CA ASP A 8 -7.15 -7.21 34.32
C ASP A 8 -7.43 -7.09 32.82
N THR A 9 -6.45 -7.41 31.96
CA THR A 9 -6.56 -7.19 30.51
C THR A 9 -6.17 -8.39 29.65
N VAL A 10 -5.21 -9.23 30.09
CA VAL A 10 -4.70 -10.33 29.25
C VAL A 10 -5.72 -11.47 29.15
N GLY A 11 -6.05 -11.85 27.91
CA GLY A 11 -6.97 -12.95 27.62
C GLY A 11 -8.46 -12.59 27.67
N LEU A 12 -8.78 -11.30 27.82
CA LEU A 12 -10.14 -10.79 27.75
C LEU A 12 -10.45 -10.24 26.33
N ALA A 13 -11.71 -10.31 25.92
CA ALA A 13 -12.19 -9.77 24.65
C ALA A 13 -12.50 -8.26 24.78
N LEU A 14 -11.47 -7.44 24.97
CA LEU A 14 -11.60 -5.99 25.05
C LEU A 14 -11.80 -5.38 23.66
N ALA A 15 -12.43 -4.21 23.60
CA ALA A 15 -12.56 -3.46 22.37
C ALA A 15 -11.19 -3.02 21.84
N HIS A 16 -11.06 -2.91 20.51
CA HIS A 16 -9.85 -2.40 19.88
C HIS A 16 -9.61 -0.94 20.25
N ASP A 17 -8.37 -0.56 20.57
CA ASP A 17 -8.03 0.79 21.04
C ASP A 17 -8.49 1.90 20.08
N SER A 18 -8.35 1.67 18.77
CA SER A 18 -8.78 2.62 17.72
C SER A 18 -10.23 2.45 17.27
N ALA A 19 -11.06 1.62 17.94
CA ALA A 19 -12.43 1.32 17.49
C ALA A 19 -13.29 2.57 17.29
N ILE A 20 -13.23 3.52 18.23
CA ILE A 20 -13.95 4.79 18.13
C ILE A 20 -13.48 5.58 16.90
N LEU A 21 -12.16 5.64 16.68
CA LEU A 21 -11.57 6.36 15.56
C LEU A 21 -11.97 5.75 14.20
N HIS A 22 -12.01 4.42 14.10
CA HIS A 22 -12.47 3.74 12.89
C HIS A 22 -13.94 4.02 12.59
N VAL A 23 -14.81 3.94 13.60
CA VAL A 23 -16.25 4.17 13.44
C VAL A 23 -16.55 5.62 13.07
N GLN A 24 -15.75 6.56 13.57
CA GLN A 24 -15.90 7.99 13.28
C GLN A 24 -15.19 8.44 11.99
N GLY A 25 -14.39 7.58 11.36
CA GLY A 25 -13.55 7.95 10.21
C GLY A 25 -12.41 8.92 10.58
N THR A 26 -11.97 8.92 11.83
CA THR A 26 -10.90 9.80 12.36
C THR A 26 -9.59 9.05 12.62
N ALA A 27 -9.56 7.74 12.38
CA ALA A 27 -8.32 6.97 12.35
C ALA A 27 -7.53 7.33 11.09
N THR A 28 -6.35 7.94 11.25
CA THR A 28 -5.50 8.33 10.11
C THR A 28 -4.83 7.11 9.48
N TYR A 29 -5.08 6.91 8.20
CA TYR A 29 -4.34 5.99 7.32
C TYR A 29 -3.36 6.77 6.44
N ILE A 30 -2.46 6.06 5.75
CA ILE A 30 -1.40 6.68 4.95
C ILE A 30 -1.94 7.65 3.87
N ASP A 31 -3.09 7.34 3.29
CA ASP A 31 -3.70 8.13 2.20
C ASP A 31 -4.59 9.27 2.74
N ASP A 32 -4.83 9.31 4.05
CA ASP A 32 -5.51 10.43 4.72
C ASP A 32 -4.54 11.56 5.07
N MET A 33 -3.23 11.27 5.00
CA MET A 33 -2.19 12.25 5.29
C MET A 33 -2.10 13.24 4.15
N ARG A 34 -1.92 14.53 4.48
CA ARG A 34 -1.66 15.56 3.47
C ARG A 34 -0.40 15.21 2.68
N GLU A 35 -0.51 15.24 1.36
CA GLU A 35 0.63 15.01 0.47
C GLU A 35 1.68 16.12 0.66
N PRO A 36 2.98 15.77 0.74
CA PRO A 36 4.06 16.74 0.68
C PRO A 36 4.05 17.51 -0.64
N ASP A 37 4.62 18.72 -0.62
CA ASP A 37 4.88 19.47 -1.84
C ASP A 37 5.76 18.65 -2.79
N GLU A 38 5.45 18.73 -4.09
CA GLU A 38 6.17 18.02 -5.16
C GLU A 38 6.09 16.48 -5.11
N LEU A 39 5.16 15.91 -4.33
CA LEU A 39 4.91 14.47 -4.34
C LEU A 39 4.59 13.99 -5.77
N VAL A 40 5.19 12.85 -6.12
CA VAL A 40 4.95 12.15 -7.39
C VAL A 40 4.25 10.84 -7.13
N HIS A 41 3.33 10.47 -8.01
CA HIS A 41 2.61 9.20 -7.91
C HIS A 41 3.29 8.11 -8.73
N VAL A 42 3.27 6.89 -8.19
CA VAL A 42 3.75 5.70 -8.89
C VAL A 42 2.58 4.80 -9.23
N ALA A 43 2.42 4.50 -10.52
CA ALA A 43 1.43 3.55 -11.00
C ALA A 43 2.13 2.27 -11.52
N PRO A 44 1.93 1.11 -10.88
CA PRO A 44 2.51 -0.14 -11.35
C PRO A 44 1.78 -0.67 -12.60
N GLY A 45 2.54 -1.01 -13.63
CA GLY A 45 2.07 -1.80 -14.76
C GLY A 45 2.15 -3.30 -14.47
N TYR A 46 1.19 -4.08 -14.95
CA TYR A 46 1.19 -5.54 -14.79
C TYR A 46 0.63 -6.25 -16.03
N ALA A 47 1.03 -7.51 -16.22
CA ALA A 47 0.56 -8.35 -17.32
C ALA A 47 -0.84 -8.89 -17.00
N LYS A 48 -1.89 -8.22 -17.51
CA LYS A 48 -3.29 -8.59 -17.26
C LYS A 48 -3.64 -10.02 -17.70
N GLU A 49 -3.04 -10.50 -18.78
CA GLU A 49 -3.37 -11.79 -19.40
C GLU A 49 -2.34 -12.90 -19.07
N GLY A 50 -1.29 -12.58 -18.31
CA GLY A 50 -0.15 -13.48 -18.10
C GLY A 50 0.06 -13.88 -16.65
N ALA A 51 -0.18 -15.16 -16.33
CA ALA A 51 0.17 -15.71 -15.01
C ALA A 51 1.64 -16.14 -14.90
N ARG A 52 2.25 -16.59 -16.00
CA ARG A 52 3.65 -17.03 -16.06
C ARG A 52 4.21 -16.97 -17.48
N GLY A 53 5.41 -16.43 -17.66
CA GLY A 53 6.09 -16.40 -18.96
C GLY A 53 7.39 -15.60 -18.93
N LYS A 54 8.01 -15.45 -20.11
CA LYS A 54 9.15 -14.53 -20.32
C LYS A 54 8.68 -13.28 -21.04
N ILE A 55 9.08 -12.10 -20.56
CA ILE A 55 8.88 -10.83 -21.28
C ILE A 55 9.87 -10.81 -22.45
N LYS A 56 9.39 -10.99 -23.68
CA LYS A 56 10.23 -10.97 -24.90
C LYS A 56 10.42 -9.56 -25.47
N SER A 57 9.41 -8.72 -25.29
CA SER A 57 9.39 -7.32 -25.71
C SER A 57 8.54 -6.51 -24.73
N LEU A 58 8.79 -5.22 -24.65
CA LEU A 58 8.06 -4.28 -23.81
C LEU A 58 8.09 -2.91 -24.49
N ASP A 59 6.98 -2.53 -25.12
CA ASP A 59 6.79 -1.20 -25.69
C ASP A 59 6.03 -0.31 -24.70
N LEU A 60 6.67 0.78 -24.27
CA LEU A 60 6.13 1.76 -23.32
C LEU A 60 6.11 3.16 -23.93
N ALA A 61 6.21 3.31 -25.25
CA ALA A 61 6.26 4.61 -25.91
C ALA A 61 5.04 5.47 -25.56
N ALA A 62 3.84 4.88 -25.54
CA ALA A 62 2.62 5.60 -25.16
C ALA A 62 2.67 6.13 -23.71
N VAL A 63 3.23 5.36 -22.77
CA VAL A 63 3.38 5.79 -21.36
C VAL A 63 4.41 6.90 -21.25
N ARG A 64 5.57 6.74 -21.90
CA ARG A 64 6.66 7.73 -21.88
C ARG A 64 6.24 9.08 -22.48
N ASN A 65 5.35 9.07 -23.47
CA ASN A 65 4.87 10.27 -24.14
C ASN A 65 3.59 10.85 -23.52
N TYR A 66 3.05 10.25 -22.46
CA TYR A 66 1.83 10.73 -21.84
C TYR A 66 2.09 12.02 -21.04
N PRO A 67 1.26 13.07 -21.16
CA PRO A 67 1.44 14.31 -20.40
C PRO A 67 1.49 14.09 -18.89
N GLY A 68 2.48 14.66 -18.21
CA GLY A 68 2.66 14.53 -16.77
C GLY A 68 3.48 13.31 -16.30
N VAL A 69 3.82 12.38 -17.20
CA VAL A 69 4.77 11.31 -16.88
C VAL A 69 6.18 11.87 -16.84
N ILE A 70 6.83 11.79 -15.68
CA ILE A 70 8.19 12.28 -15.48
C ILE A 70 9.26 11.18 -15.58
N ALA A 71 8.88 9.92 -15.33
CA ALA A 71 9.77 8.77 -15.38
C ALA A 71 8.98 7.48 -15.67
N VAL A 72 9.63 6.54 -16.38
CA VAL A 72 9.11 5.18 -16.58
C VAL A 72 10.22 4.21 -16.21
N LEU A 73 10.02 3.53 -15.09
CA LEU A 73 10.98 2.62 -14.48
C LEU A 73 10.73 1.18 -14.97
N THR A 74 11.80 0.51 -15.36
CA THR A 74 11.82 -0.92 -15.69
C THR A 74 12.96 -1.59 -14.93
N ALA A 75 13.16 -2.89 -15.15
CA ALA A 75 14.31 -3.60 -14.58
C ALA A 75 15.68 -3.07 -15.07
N LYS A 76 15.71 -2.19 -16.08
CA LYS A 76 16.95 -1.58 -16.60
C LYS A 76 17.45 -0.39 -15.77
N GLU A 77 16.60 0.16 -14.90
CA GLU A 77 16.88 1.34 -14.09
C GLU A 77 17.23 1.00 -12.62
N VAL A 78 17.45 -0.29 -12.34
CA VAL A 78 17.97 -0.82 -11.05
C VAL A 78 19.45 -1.12 -11.22
#